data_AF-N2BZ20-F1
#
_entry.id   AF-N2BZ20-F1
#
_cell.length_a   1.000
_cell.length_b   1.000
_cell.length_c   1.000
_cell.angle_alpha   90.00
_cell.angle_beta   90.00
_cell.angle_gamma   90.00
#
_symmetry.space_group_name_H-M   'P 1'
#
loop_
_entity.id
_entity.type
_entity.pdbx_description
1 polymer ?
#
loop_
_entity_poly.entity_id
_entity_poly.type
_entity_poly.pdbx_seq_one_letter_code
_entity_poly.pdbx_strand_id
1 'polypeptide(L)'
;MSNITQALGMVETKGLVGAVEAADAMVKAANVSLVGKELVGGGLVTVFVRGDVGAVKAATDAGERKPGRQRACRRRFGNRFCTR
;
A
#
# COMPACT_ATOMS: atom_id res chain seq x y z
N MET A 1 18.50 2.87 20.29
CA MET A 1 17.21 2.45 19.72
C MET A 1 17.37 2.50 18.22
N SER A 2 17.37 1.35 17.55
CA SER A 2 17.64 1.23 16.13
C SER A 2 16.67 2.09 15.32
N ASN A 3 17.15 3.24 14.85
CA ASN A 3 16.56 3.98 13.74
C ASN A 3 16.77 3.17 12.44
N ILE A 4 16.17 1.99 12.37
CA ILE A 4 15.94 1.33 11.09
C ILE A 4 14.73 2.06 10.52
N THR A 5 14.99 2.88 9.51
CA THR A 5 13.98 3.58 8.71
C THR A 5 13.07 2.56 8.04
N GLN A 6 12.07 2.07 8.78
CA GLN A 6 11.06 1.17 8.25
C GLN A 6 10.36 1.87 7.09
N ALA A 7 10.42 1.25 5.92
CA ALA A 7 9.78 1.74 4.73
C ALA A 7 8.26 1.71 4.94
N LEU A 8 7.58 2.70 4.38
CA LEU A 8 6.13 2.78 4.40
C LEU A 8 5.61 2.68 2.97
N GLY A 9 4.85 1.61 2.72
CA GLY A 9 4.13 1.37 1.47
C GLY A 9 2.66 1.75 1.63
N MET A 10 2.07 2.23 0.54
CA MET A 10 0.68 2.67 0.49
C MET A 10 0.02 2.20 -0.80
N VAL A 11 -1.12 1.53 -0.68
CA VAL A 11 -1.96 1.16 -1.82
C VAL A 11 -3.34 1.75 -1.62
N GLU A 12 -3.80 2.54 -2.58
CA GLU A 12 -5.11 3.16 -2.58
C GLU A 12 -6.03 2.39 -3.53
N THR A 13 -7.26 2.16 -3.11
CA THR A 13 -8.24 1.42 -3.91
C THR A 13 -9.58 2.12 -3.89
N LYS A 14 -10.36 1.94 -4.97
CA LYS A 14 -11.77 2.35 -4.98
C LYS A 14 -12.63 1.24 -4.40
N GLY A 15 -13.18 1.50 -3.22
CA GLY A 15 -14.03 0.59 -2.47
C GLY A 15 -13.29 -0.29 -1.47
N LEU A 16 -14.02 -0.72 -0.43
CA LEU A 16 -13.48 -1.55 0.66
C LEU A 16 -13.02 -2.93 0.20
N VAL A 17 -13.69 -3.52 -0.80
CA VAL A 17 -13.38 -4.86 -1.31
C VAL A 17 -11.98 -4.90 -1.93
N GLY A 18 -11.67 -3.92 -2.79
CA GLY A 18 -10.34 -3.80 -3.40
C GLY A 18 -9.24 -3.58 -2.37
N ALA A 19 -9.51 -2.80 -1.31
CA ALA A 19 -8.54 -2.56 -0.24
C ALA A 19 -8.19 -3.84 0.52
N VAL A 20 -9.17 -4.67 0.83
CA VAL A 20 -8.96 -5.92 1.56
C VAL A 20 -8.19 -6.92 0.70
N GLU A 21 -8.53 -7.04 -0.59
CA GLU A 21 -7.80 -7.92 -1.51
C GLU A 21 -6.35 -7.47 -1.72
N ALA A 22 -6.13 -6.15 -1.82
CA ALA A 22 -4.79 -5.58 -1.88
C ALA A 22 -4.01 -5.87 -0.60
N ALA A 23 -4.63 -5.70 0.57
CA ALA A 23 -4.02 -5.99 1.87
C ALA A 23 -3.61 -7.46 2.00
N ASP A 24 -4.47 -8.40 1.61
CA ASP A 24 -4.19 -9.83 1.59
C ASP A 24 -3.02 -10.18 0.67
N ALA A 25 -2.97 -9.56 -0.51
CA ALA A 25 -1.86 -9.77 -1.45
C ALA A 25 -0.53 -9.22 -0.92
N MET A 26 -0.55 -8.05 -0.29
CA MET A 26 0.63 -7.40 0.27
C MET A 26 1.28 -8.25 1.38
N VAL A 27 0.47 -8.78 2.31
CA VAL A 27 0.99 -9.60 3.42
C VAL A 27 1.42 -11.01 2.98
N LYS A 28 0.85 -11.54 1.89
CA LYS A 28 1.29 -12.82 1.31
C LYS A 28 2.58 -12.71 0.52
N ALA A 29 2.83 -11.55 -0.11
CA ALA A 29 4.01 -11.36 -0.95
C ALA A 29 5.29 -11.15 -0.14
N ALA A 30 5.20 -10.55 1.05
CA ALA A 30 6.36 -10.29 1.88
C ALA A 30 6.00 -10.21 3.37
N ASN A 31 7.01 -10.40 4.23
CA ASN A 31 6.87 -10.21 5.66
C ASN A 31 6.79 -8.70 5.98
N VAL A 32 5.59 -8.13 5.94
CA VAL A 32 5.29 -6.74 6.24
C VAL A 32 4.17 -6.64 7.27
N SER A 33 4.20 -5.60 8.10
CA SER A 33 3.14 -5.33 9.08
C SER A 33 2.11 -4.37 8.49
N LEU A 34 0.84 -4.79 8.50
CA LEU A 34 -0.28 -3.89 8.21
C LEU A 34 -0.48 -2.93 9.38
N VAL A 35 -0.39 -1.63 9.10
CA VAL A 35 -0.58 -0.58 10.12
C VAL A 35 -2.06 -0.21 10.25
N GLY A 36 -2.79 -0.24 9.13
CA GLY A 36 -4.21 0.08 9.11
C GLY A 36 -4.74 0.44 7.73
N LYS A 37 -6.03 0.73 7.68
CA LYS A 37 -6.72 1.26 6.51
C LYS A 37 -7.34 2.61 6.86
N GLU A 38 -7.12 3.61 6.03
CA GLU A 38 -7.71 4.94 6.18
C GLU A 38 -8.74 5.18 5.07
N LEU A 39 -9.84 5.83 5.43
CA LEU A 39 -10.92 6.20 4.52
C LEU A 39 -10.76 7.68 4.18
N VAL A 40 -10.21 7.96 3.00
CA VAL A 40 -9.89 9.34 2.58
C VAL A 40 -11.13 10.09 2.06
N GLY A 41 -12.23 9.37 1.81
CA GLY A 41 -13.48 9.90 1.25
C GLY A 41 -13.64 9.61 -0.25
N GLY A 42 -14.82 9.89 -0.82
CA GLY A 42 -15.09 9.64 -2.25
C GLY A 42 -15.06 8.16 -2.67
N GLY A 43 -15.22 7.24 -1.72
CA GLY A 43 -15.10 5.79 -1.95
C GLY A 43 -13.65 5.31 -2.08
N LEU A 44 -12.66 6.13 -1.72
CA LEU A 44 -11.26 5.74 -1.71
C LEU A 44 -10.86 5.22 -0.33
N VAL A 45 -10.16 4.08 -0.34
CA VAL A 45 -9.66 3.41 0.84
C VAL A 45 -8.17 3.16 0.64
N THR A 46 -7.36 3.59 1.60
CA THR A 46 -5.89 3.49 1.53
C THR A 46 -5.39 2.55 2.60
N VAL A 47 -4.58 1.57 2.22
CA VAL A 47 -3.97 0.59 3.11
C VAL A 47 -2.49 0.93 3.30
N PHE A 48 -2.03 0.85 4.55
CA PHE A 48 -0.67 1.17 4.94
C PHE A 48 0.08 -0.07 5.41
N VAL A 49 1.27 -0.27 4.86
CA VAL A 49 2.19 -1.36 5.26
C VAL A 49 3.55 -0.79 5.69
N ARG A 50 4.14 -1.40 6.72
CA ARG A 50 5.49 -1.08 7.21
C ARG A 50 6.38 -2.31 7.19
N GLY A 51 7.66 -2.12 6.90
CA GLY A 51 8.66 -3.18 6.91
C GLY A 51 9.99 -2.74 6.30
N ASP A 52 10.82 -3.71 5.93
CA ASP A 52 12.07 -3.42 5.23
C ASP A 52 11.82 -2.90 3.82
N VAL A 53 12.75 -2.09 3.30
CA VAL A 53 12.63 -1.45 1.97
C VAL A 53 12.41 -2.48 0.86
N GLY A 54 13.04 -3.66 0.94
CA GLY A 54 12.86 -4.74 -0.02
C GLY A 54 11.48 -5.41 0.07
N ALA A 55 11.05 -5.71 1.30
CA ALA A 55 9.76 -6.34 1.58
C ALA A 55 8.59 -5.44 1.15
N VAL A 56 8.68 -4.13 1.43
CA VAL A 56 7.63 -3.16 1.08
C VAL A 56 7.50 -2.96 -0.43
N LYS A 57 8.59 -3.02 -1.19
CA LYS A 57 8.53 -2.96 -2.66
C LYS A 57 7.81 -4.18 -3.24
N ALA A 58 8.21 -5.38 -2.83
CA ALA A 58 7.58 -6.62 -3.26
C ALA A 58 6.09 -6.68 -2.88
N ALA A 59 5.75 -6.23 -1.66
CA ALA A 59 4.37 -6.14 -1.22
C ALA A 59 3.56 -5.16 -2.10
N THR A 60 4.08 -3.95 -2.32
CA THR A 60 3.37 -2.94 -3.12
C THR A 60 3.14 -3.43 -4.55
N ASP A 61 4.17 -4.00 -5.20
CA ASP A 61 4.08 -4.58 -6.55
C ASP A 61 3.00 -5.66 -6.67
N ALA A 62 2.90 -6.54 -5.65
CA ALA A 62 1.86 -7.56 -5.60
C ALA A 62 0.46 -6.97 -5.38
N GLY A 63 0.36 -5.88 -4.60
CA GLY A 63 -0.86 -5.11 -4.39
C GLY A 63 -1.36 -4.46 -5.68
N GLU A 64 -0.49 -3.78 -6.45
CA GLU A 64 -0.89 -3.10 -7.70
C GLU A 64 -1.39 -4.09 -8.76
N ARG A 65 -0.89 -5.33 -8.74
CA ARG A 65 -1.21 -6.37 -9.74
C ARG A 65 -2.57 -7.02 -9.53
N LYS A 66 -3.20 -6.86 -8.36
CA LYS A 66 -4.51 -7.48 -8.08
C LYS A 66 -5.65 -6.75 -8.82
N PRO A 67 -6.61 -7.50 -9.39
CA PRO A 67 -7.74 -6.90 -10.09
C PRO A 67 -8.61 -6.10 -9.12
N GLY A 68 -8.89 -4.88 -9.50
CA GLY A 68 -9.54 -3.88 -8.67
C GLY A 68 -9.05 -2.52 -9.17
N ARG A 69 -9.85 -1.47 -9.05
CA ARG A 69 -9.48 -0.14 -9.53
C ARG A 69 -8.52 0.51 -8.53
N GLN A 70 -7.33 -0.09 -8.40
CA GLN A 70 -6.30 0.26 -7.43
C GLN A 70 -5.34 1.28 -8.04
N ARG A 71 -4.97 2.29 -7.24
CA ARG A 71 -3.89 3.23 -7.52
C ARG A 71 -2.79 2.93 -6.54
N ALA A 72 -1.66 2.46 -7.03
CA ALA A 72 -0.51 2.25 -6.18
C ALA A 72 0.33 3.53 -6.15
N CYS A 73 0.51 4.08 -4.95
CA CYS A 73 1.26 5.30 -4.77
C CYS A 73 2.73 4.94 -4.51
N ARG A 74 3.51 4.73 -5.57
CA ARG A 74 4.98 4.63 -5.48
C ARG A 74 5.56 6.01 -5.17
N ARG A 75 5.80 6.30 -3.88
CA ARG A 75 6.16 7.61 -3.25
C ARG A 75 7.11 8.55 -4.02
N ARG A 76 6.82 9.86 -3.96
CA ARG A 76 7.70 10.91 -3.36
C ARG A 76 6.86 12.10 -2.83
N PHE A 77 7.16 12.55 -1.60
CA PHE A 77 6.83 13.90 -1.11
C PHE A 77 7.33 14.91 -2.17
N GLY A 78 6.43 15.64 -2.85
CA GLY A 78 6.81 16.57 -3.92
C GLY A 78 6.25 16.20 -5.29
N ASN A 79 5.02 16.63 -5.53
CA ASN A 79 4.43 17.02 -6.82
C ASN A 79 3.99 16.03 -7.91
N ARG A 80 4.02 14.70 -7.77
CA ARG A 80 3.14 13.85 -8.59
C ARG A 80 2.65 12.63 -7.81
N PHE A 81 1.35 12.64 -7.54
CA PHE A 81 0.64 11.66 -6.71
C PHE A 81 -0.19 10.73 -7.59
N CYS A 82 -0.33 9.46 -7.18
CA CYS A 82 -1.40 8.54 -7.57
C CYS A 82 -1.60 8.39 -9.09
N THR A 83 -1.01 7.40 -9.76
CA THR A 83 -1.08 7.19 -11.23
C THR A 83 -2.52 7.25 -11.82
N ARG A 84 -2.92 8.48 -12.13
CA ARG A 84 -3.41 9.05 -13.39
C ARG A 84 -2.84 10.45 -13.42
#